data_AF-A0A7V2L685-F1
#
_entry.id   AF-A0A7V2L685-F1
#
_cell.length_a   1.000
_cell.length_b   1.000
_cell.length_c   1.000
_cell.angle_alpha   90.00
_cell.angle_beta   90.00
_cell.angle_gamma   90.00
#
_symmetry.space_group_name_H-M   'P 1'
#
loop_
_entity.id
_entity.type
_entity.pdbx_description
1 polymer ?
#
loop_
_entity_poly.entity_id
_entity_poly.type
_entity_poly.pdbx_seq_one_letter_code
_entity_poly.pdbx_strand_id
1 'polypeptide(L)'
;MKYIQTSRTTLVKIICLSTMIFIISGCSVLSNAPTQTALKETHPPTSPSTSISPTVVEGTEGLSNDEIATLSSLEKADDYPLYTMHYYGTYGQSSAMRSPKWSLLEMTEPYPSPWACSLFAALGDAESMLYGRNFDWEYSPALLLFTNPPDGYASVSMVDIAYLGFGGTNAGTILELPLLERQALLYAPFLPFDGMNEHGLTIGMAAVAPGLMRPDPEKETIGSLMVIREMLDRAKTVAEAVDILKTYNIDMEGGPPLHYLIADRSGRSALVEFYQGEMVIITNDKPWHQATNFLRAASGESTEGVCWRYDLIIHQLENREGRLDMGQAMDLLHEVSQDGTQWSIVYGIITGEVNVVMGQRYEMILIYSLVASEE
;
A
#
# COMPACT_ATOMS: atom_id res chain seq x y z
N MET A 1 20.26 -16.08 8.74
CA MET A 1 21.11 -14.88 8.67
C MET A 1 21.55 -14.68 7.22
N LYS A 2 21.43 -13.43 6.73
CA LYS A 2 21.61 -12.89 5.37
C LYS A 2 20.36 -12.93 4.46
N TYR A 3 19.57 -11.86 4.57
CA TYR A 3 18.70 -11.40 3.48
C TYR A 3 19.56 -10.61 2.48
N ILE A 4 19.32 -10.83 1.19
CA ILE A 4 19.95 -10.09 0.09
C ILE A 4 18.93 -9.05 -0.37
N GLN A 5 19.21 -7.78 -0.09
CA GLN A 5 18.54 -6.64 -0.70
C GLN A 5 19.17 -6.43 -2.08
N THR A 6 18.41 -6.64 -3.16
CA THR A 6 18.83 -6.25 -4.51
C THR A 6 18.06 -5.01 -4.93
N SER A 7 18.68 -3.83 -4.81
CA SER A 7 18.24 -2.67 -5.58
C SER A 7 18.71 -2.85 -7.03
N ARG A 8 17.76 -2.87 -7.97
CA ARG A 8 18.07 -2.76 -9.41
C ARG A 8 17.55 -1.43 -9.90
N THR A 9 18.45 -0.46 -10.03
CA THR A 9 18.20 0.77 -10.79
C THR A 9 18.32 0.42 -12.28
N THR A 10 17.22 0.45 -13.02
CA THR A 10 17.27 0.25 -14.48
C THR A 10 17.43 1.60 -15.17
N LEU A 11 18.66 1.91 -15.59
CA LEU A 11 18.95 3.08 -16.42
C LEU A 11 18.56 2.79 -17.87
N VAL A 12 17.49 3.40 -18.38
CA VAL A 12 17.09 3.29 -19.79
C VAL A 12 18.13 4.02 -20.66
N LYS A 13 19.00 3.27 -21.34
CA LYS A 13 19.92 3.80 -22.36
C LYS A 13 19.21 3.91 -23.70
N ILE A 14 19.03 5.15 -24.16
CA ILE A 14 18.74 5.48 -25.55
C ILE A 14 20.00 5.16 -26.39
N ILE A 15 19.90 4.23 -27.35
CA ILE A 15 20.91 4.04 -28.39
C ILE A 15 20.24 4.07 -29.76
N CYS A 16 20.71 5.01 -30.57
CA CYS A 16 20.40 5.21 -31.97
C CYS A 16 21.45 4.53 -32.86
N LEU A 17 21.02 4.16 -34.08
CA LEU A 17 21.79 3.80 -35.29
C LEU A 17 22.33 2.37 -35.51
N SER A 18 21.69 1.72 -36.50
CA SER A 18 22.25 1.28 -37.79
C SER A 18 23.26 0.13 -37.94
N THR A 19 22.88 -0.74 -38.90
CA THR A 19 23.68 -1.55 -39.85
C THR A 19 24.14 -2.96 -39.44
N MET A 20 23.51 -3.94 -40.10
CA MET A 20 23.94 -5.33 -40.28
C MET A 20 25.32 -5.46 -40.94
N ILE A 21 26.19 -6.32 -40.42
CA ILE A 21 27.08 -7.21 -41.19
C ILE A 21 27.28 -8.53 -40.41
N PHE A 22 26.96 -9.66 -41.05
CA PHE A 22 27.25 -11.04 -40.62
C PHE A 22 28.70 -11.42 -40.93
N ILE A 23 29.42 -12.05 -39.97
CA ILE A 23 30.49 -13.02 -40.26
C ILE A 23 30.44 -14.16 -39.21
N ILE A 24 30.42 -15.38 -39.73
CA ILE A 24 30.41 -16.67 -39.03
C ILE A 24 31.86 -17.14 -38.80
N SER A 25 32.21 -17.61 -37.60
CA SER A 25 33.07 -18.80 -37.38
C SER A 25 33.49 -18.98 -35.92
N GLY A 26 33.49 -20.24 -35.46
CA GLY A 26 34.55 -20.74 -34.57
C GLY A 26 34.10 -21.29 -33.20
N CYS A 27 34.11 -22.61 -33.09
CA CYS A 27 34.00 -23.39 -31.85
C CYS A 27 35.11 -23.09 -30.83
N SER A 28 34.77 -23.11 -29.54
CA SER A 28 35.55 -23.85 -28.52
C SER A 28 34.81 -23.92 -27.19
N VAL A 29 34.54 -25.15 -26.76
CA VAL A 29 34.06 -25.56 -25.44
C VAL A 29 35.26 -25.52 -24.48
N LEU A 30 35.08 -24.90 -23.29
CA LEU A 30 35.99 -25.11 -22.16
C LEU A 30 35.16 -25.31 -20.89
N SER A 31 35.17 -26.55 -20.43
CA SER A 31 34.74 -26.97 -19.09
C SER A 31 35.69 -26.42 -18.04
N ASN A 32 35.17 -26.04 -16.87
CA ASN A 32 35.92 -26.11 -15.61
C ASN A 32 34.96 -26.31 -14.43
N ALA A 33 35.01 -27.51 -13.86
CA ALA A 33 34.82 -27.79 -12.44
C ALA A 33 36.15 -28.41 -11.95
N PRO A 34 36.43 -28.64 -10.64
CA PRO A 34 35.66 -28.38 -9.43
C PRO A 34 36.52 -27.73 -8.30
N THR A 35 35.92 -27.33 -7.17
CA THR A 35 36.62 -27.40 -5.86
C THR A 35 35.63 -27.65 -4.72
N GLN A 36 35.66 -28.87 -4.18
CA GLN A 36 35.15 -29.21 -2.84
C GLN A 36 36.26 -28.98 -1.81
N THR A 37 35.95 -28.33 -0.68
CA THR A 37 36.56 -28.49 0.67
C THR A 37 35.89 -27.46 1.59
N ALA A 38 35.52 -27.67 2.85
CA ALA A 38 35.48 -28.82 3.75
C ALA A 38 34.41 -28.55 4.84
N LEU A 39 33.75 -29.59 5.35
CA LEU A 39 32.91 -29.55 6.54
C LEU A 39 33.77 -29.29 7.78
N LYS A 40 33.29 -28.44 8.70
CA LYS A 40 33.83 -28.34 10.06
C LYS A 40 32.70 -28.49 11.06
N GLU A 41 32.65 -29.65 11.69
CA GLU A 41 31.88 -29.89 12.91
C GLU A 41 32.56 -29.20 14.10
N THR A 42 31.75 -28.64 15.01
CA THR A 42 32.19 -28.33 16.38
C THR A 42 31.06 -28.64 17.36
N HIS A 43 31.35 -29.53 18.30
CA HIS A 43 30.55 -29.90 19.47
C HIS A 43 30.24 -28.70 20.40
N PRO A 44 29.20 -28.80 21.27
CA PRO A 44 28.69 -27.67 22.04
C PRO A 44 29.62 -27.32 23.23
N PRO A 45 29.78 -26.04 23.57
CA PRO A 45 30.43 -25.65 24.82
C PRO A 45 29.43 -25.77 25.98
N THR A 46 29.87 -26.49 27.00
CA THR A 46 29.27 -26.63 28.33
C THR A 46 29.02 -25.25 28.96
N SER A 47 27.82 -25.03 29.48
CA SER A 47 27.39 -23.79 30.12
C SER A 47 28.16 -23.46 31.40
N PRO A 48 28.63 -22.23 31.60
CA PRO A 48 28.67 -21.61 32.91
C PRO A 48 27.37 -20.84 33.14
N SER A 49 26.65 -21.18 34.19
CA SER A 49 25.52 -20.38 34.67
C SER A 49 26.04 -19.02 35.13
N THR A 50 25.71 -17.98 34.38
CA THR A 50 25.83 -16.61 34.89
C THR A 50 24.48 -15.95 34.69
N SER A 51 23.84 -15.62 35.82
CA SER A 51 22.68 -14.76 35.90
C SER A 51 23.04 -13.39 35.33
N ILE A 52 22.67 -13.14 34.07
CA ILE A 52 22.75 -11.80 33.47
C ILE A 52 21.40 -11.13 33.77
N SER A 53 21.40 -10.13 34.65
CA SER A 53 20.28 -9.19 34.77
C SER A 53 20.02 -8.55 33.40
N PRO A 54 18.76 -8.33 32.99
CA PRO A 54 18.48 -7.71 31.71
C PRO A 54 19.04 -6.29 31.74
N THR A 55 20.05 -6.03 30.92
CA THR A 55 20.51 -4.67 30.64
C THR A 55 19.37 -4.00 29.88
N VAL A 56 18.58 -3.18 30.57
CA VAL A 56 17.58 -2.32 29.94
C VAL A 56 18.35 -1.43 28.96
N VAL A 57 18.03 -1.55 27.67
CA VAL A 57 18.60 -0.67 26.65
C VAL A 57 18.00 0.72 26.92
N GLU A 58 18.86 1.71 27.12
CA GLU A 58 18.44 3.08 27.41
C GLU A 58 17.47 3.58 26.32
N GLY A 59 16.28 4.06 26.72
CA GLY A 59 15.24 4.53 25.79
C GLY A 59 14.19 3.50 25.34
N THR A 60 14.16 2.28 25.92
CA THR A 60 13.09 1.29 25.67
C THR A 60 12.15 1.08 26.87
N GLU A 61 12.27 1.92 27.91
CA GLU A 61 11.44 1.81 29.11
C GLU A 61 9.96 2.03 28.77
N GLY A 62 9.12 1.02 29.08
CA GLY A 62 7.67 1.08 28.86
C GLY A 62 7.18 0.42 27.56
N LEU A 63 8.08 -0.01 26.66
CA LEU A 63 7.73 -0.76 25.46
C LEU A 63 7.87 -2.29 25.68
N SER A 64 6.96 -3.06 25.11
CA SER A 64 7.05 -4.52 25.00
C SER A 64 8.07 -4.95 23.94
N ASN A 65 8.45 -6.24 23.95
CA ASN A 65 9.39 -6.79 22.96
C ASN A 65 8.88 -6.66 21.52
N ASP A 66 7.57 -6.84 21.30
CA ASP A 66 6.95 -6.73 19.97
C ASP A 66 6.93 -5.26 19.49
N GLU A 67 6.68 -4.31 20.39
CA GLU A 67 6.76 -2.88 20.07
C GLU A 67 8.19 -2.45 19.77
N ILE A 68 9.17 -2.94 20.55
CA ILE A 68 10.60 -2.70 20.28
C ILE A 68 10.97 -3.27 18.92
N ALA A 69 10.58 -4.51 18.61
CA ALA A 69 10.87 -5.14 17.33
C ALA A 69 10.24 -4.37 16.16
N THR A 70 8.99 -3.92 16.33
CA THR A 70 8.26 -3.13 15.34
C THR A 70 8.98 -1.82 15.03
N LEU A 71 9.22 -0.99 16.05
CA LEU A 71 9.85 0.31 15.87
C LEU A 71 11.31 0.22 15.41
N SER A 72 12.01 -0.86 15.79
CA SER A 72 13.38 -1.12 15.36
C SER A 72 13.49 -1.62 13.92
N SER A 73 12.37 -2.07 13.33
CA SER A 73 12.32 -2.49 11.92
C SER A 73 12.12 -1.34 10.93
N LEU A 74 11.98 -0.10 11.43
CA LEU A 74 11.80 1.07 10.59
C LEU A 74 13.07 1.35 9.78
N GLU A 75 12.92 1.43 8.47
CA GLU A 75 13.99 1.78 7.53
C GLU A 75 13.54 2.92 6.62
N LYS A 76 14.47 3.83 6.25
CA LYS A 76 14.18 4.88 5.26
C LYS A 76 14.50 4.32 3.87
N ALA A 77 13.49 4.26 3.01
CA ALA A 77 13.61 3.75 1.66
C ALA A 77 13.80 4.85 0.61
N ASP A 78 13.33 6.07 0.90
CA ASP A 78 13.38 7.20 -0.03
C ASP A 78 13.55 8.55 0.72
N ASP A 79 14.26 9.50 0.11
CA ASP A 79 14.43 10.88 0.57
C ASP A 79 13.19 11.79 0.42
N TYR A 80 12.31 11.52 -0.55
CA TYR A 80 10.94 12.00 -0.49
C TYR A 80 10.19 11.06 0.46
N PRO A 81 10.03 11.41 1.75
CA PRO A 81 10.20 10.43 2.81
C PRO A 81 9.25 9.26 2.68
N LEU A 82 9.83 8.11 2.32
CA LEU A 82 9.19 6.81 2.42
C LEU A 82 9.98 5.98 3.42
N TYR A 83 9.26 5.42 4.36
CA TYR A 83 9.78 4.42 5.29
C TYR A 83 9.17 3.06 4.99
N THR A 84 9.84 2.01 5.42
CA THR A 84 9.26 0.66 5.51
C THR A 84 9.30 0.20 6.96
N MET A 85 8.30 -0.56 7.40
CA MET A 85 8.26 -1.13 8.76
C MET A 85 7.53 -2.47 8.75
N HIS A 86 8.02 -3.43 9.53
CA HIS A 86 7.33 -4.67 9.83
C HIS A 86 6.70 -4.57 11.22
N TYR A 87 5.38 -4.76 11.28
CA TYR A 87 4.66 -4.79 12.55
C TYR A 87 4.67 -6.19 13.14
N TYR A 88 5.10 -6.31 14.40
CA TYR A 88 5.11 -7.54 15.17
C TYR A 88 4.07 -7.49 16.29
N GLY A 89 3.44 -8.63 16.55
CA GLY A 89 2.45 -8.77 17.60
C GLY A 89 1.03 -8.40 17.16
N THR A 90 0.14 -8.28 18.14
CA THR A 90 -1.27 -7.94 17.92
C THR A 90 -1.48 -6.44 17.90
N TYR A 91 -2.31 -5.96 16.98
CA TYR A 91 -2.91 -4.64 17.02
C TYR A 91 -4.44 -4.82 17.06
N GLY A 92 -5.10 -4.26 18.06
CA GLY A 92 -6.54 -4.44 18.27
C GLY A 92 -7.29 -3.12 18.43
N GLN A 93 -8.60 -3.14 18.28
CA GLN A 93 -9.41 -1.91 18.44
C GLN A 93 -9.29 -1.27 19.83
N SER A 94 -9.00 -2.06 20.88
CA SER A 94 -8.72 -1.53 22.22
C SER A 94 -7.48 -0.64 22.30
N SER A 95 -6.48 -0.87 21.42
CA SER A 95 -5.32 0.00 21.26
C SER A 95 -5.67 1.25 20.44
N ALA A 96 -6.50 1.13 19.39
CA ALA A 96 -6.99 2.28 18.63
C ALA A 96 -7.75 3.28 19.51
N MET A 97 -8.55 2.78 20.48
CA MET A 97 -9.32 3.61 21.41
C MET A 97 -8.47 4.36 22.45
N ARG A 98 -7.17 4.05 22.55
CA ARG A 98 -6.17 4.80 23.36
C ARG A 98 -5.40 5.82 22.54
N SER A 99 -5.69 5.99 21.24
CA SER A 99 -4.97 6.93 20.41
C SER A 99 -5.12 8.35 20.95
N PRO A 100 -4.04 9.15 20.96
CA PRO A 100 -4.16 10.59 21.13
C PRO A 100 -5.20 11.10 20.13
N LYS A 101 -5.98 12.12 20.51
CA LYS A 101 -6.80 12.85 19.55
C LYS A 101 -5.91 13.15 18.36
N TRP A 102 -6.27 12.55 17.24
CA TRP A 102 -5.66 12.77 15.96
C TRP A 102 -5.30 14.24 15.84
N SER A 103 -4.05 14.55 15.50
CA SER A 103 -3.69 15.92 15.11
C SER A 103 -4.43 16.17 13.81
N LEU A 104 -5.71 16.49 13.93
CA LEU A 104 -6.53 17.03 12.87
C LEU A 104 -5.75 18.27 12.47
N LEU A 105 -5.01 18.17 11.37
CA LEU A 105 -4.72 19.34 10.57
C LEU A 105 -6.05 20.09 10.53
N GLU A 106 -6.11 21.28 11.09
CA GLU A 106 -7.33 22.07 11.18
C GLU A 106 -7.78 22.37 9.74
N MET A 107 -8.54 21.42 9.16
CA MET A 107 -9.05 21.50 7.80
C MET A 107 -10.19 22.51 7.81
N THR A 108 -9.82 23.77 7.63
CA THR A 108 -10.78 24.86 7.49
C THR A 108 -11.32 24.87 6.05
N GLU A 109 -12.65 24.77 5.93
CA GLU A 109 -13.38 25.05 4.69
C GLU A 109 -13.05 26.48 4.18
N PRO A 110 -13.02 26.73 2.86
CA PRO A 110 -13.44 25.85 1.77
C PRO A 110 -12.26 25.00 1.27
N TYR A 111 -12.50 23.71 1.02
CA TYR A 111 -11.51 22.81 0.42
C TYR A 111 -10.89 23.44 -0.84
N PRO A 112 -9.62 23.89 -0.78
CA PRO A 112 -8.90 24.17 -2.00
C PRO A 112 -8.68 22.79 -2.65
N SER A 113 -9.13 22.63 -3.89
CA SER A 113 -8.70 21.50 -4.72
C SER A 113 -7.17 21.35 -4.59
N PRO A 114 -6.71 20.19 -4.12
CA PRO A 114 -6.30 19.19 -5.09
C PRO A 114 -6.66 17.75 -4.67
N TRP A 115 -7.90 17.47 -4.26
CA TRP A 115 -8.32 16.08 -4.14
C TRP A 115 -8.39 15.44 -5.51
N ALA A 116 -7.38 14.63 -5.81
CA ALA A 116 -7.27 14.07 -7.14
C ALA A 116 -6.66 12.66 -7.19
N CYS A 117 -6.90 11.84 -6.18
CA CYS A 117 -6.55 10.42 -6.23
C CYS A 117 -7.08 9.75 -7.52
N SER A 118 -6.29 8.86 -8.11
CA SER A 118 -6.66 8.01 -9.26
C SER A 118 -6.56 6.56 -8.83
N LEU A 119 -7.54 5.72 -9.17
CA LEU A 119 -7.49 4.29 -8.91
C LEU A 119 -7.88 3.49 -10.15
N PHE A 120 -7.23 2.34 -10.36
CA PHE A 120 -7.66 1.36 -11.34
C PHE A 120 -7.35 -0.08 -10.91
N ALA A 121 -8.13 -1.01 -11.45
CA ALA A 121 -7.87 -2.44 -11.45
C ALA A 121 -7.78 -2.90 -12.91
N ALA A 122 -6.66 -3.53 -13.29
CA ALA A 122 -6.42 -4.12 -14.60
C ALA A 122 -6.43 -5.65 -14.45
N LEU A 123 -7.52 -6.30 -14.85
CA LEU A 123 -7.85 -7.70 -14.53
C LEU A 123 -7.93 -8.58 -15.78
N GLY A 124 -7.48 -8.08 -16.93
CA GLY A 124 -7.54 -8.76 -18.23
C GLY A 124 -6.53 -9.89 -18.38
N ASP A 125 -5.56 -10.00 -17.47
CA ASP A 125 -4.60 -11.10 -17.42
C ASP A 125 -4.72 -11.88 -16.11
N ALA A 126 -5.27 -13.10 -16.18
CA ALA A 126 -5.52 -13.93 -15.01
C ALA A 126 -4.25 -14.32 -14.24
N GLU A 127 -3.10 -14.32 -14.90
CA GLU A 127 -1.80 -14.63 -14.30
C GLU A 127 -1.07 -13.37 -13.79
N SER A 128 -1.57 -12.18 -14.14
CA SER A 128 -0.92 -10.90 -13.86
C SER A 128 -1.93 -9.78 -13.69
N MET A 129 -2.85 -9.94 -12.74
CA MET A 129 -3.82 -8.88 -12.37
C MET A 129 -3.14 -7.79 -11.56
N LEU A 130 -3.43 -6.53 -11.87
CA LEU A 130 -2.78 -5.36 -11.28
C LEU A 130 -3.80 -4.38 -10.70
N TYR A 131 -3.40 -3.66 -9.66
CA TYR A 131 -4.17 -2.56 -9.09
C TYR A 131 -3.26 -1.34 -8.93
N GLY A 132 -3.66 -0.20 -9.46
CA GLY A 132 -2.88 1.04 -9.41
C GLY A 132 -3.59 2.14 -8.62
N ARG A 133 -2.81 2.96 -7.90
CA ARG A 133 -3.29 4.15 -7.21
C ARG A 133 -2.29 5.30 -7.28
N ASN A 134 -2.77 6.50 -7.58
CA ASN A 134 -2.13 7.76 -7.20
C ASN A 134 -2.79 8.30 -5.95
N PHE A 135 -1.99 8.70 -4.96
CA PHE A 135 -2.45 9.49 -3.84
C PHE A 135 -2.04 10.95 -4.03
N ASP A 136 -3.06 11.79 -4.14
CA ASP A 136 -2.89 13.22 -4.38
C ASP A 136 -3.36 13.99 -3.15
N TRP A 137 -2.43 14.69 -2.52
CA TRP A 137 -2.63 15.40 -1.27
C TRP A 137 -1.61 16.54 -1.12
N GLU A 138 -1.67 17.27 -0.01
CA GLU A 138 -0.53 18.07 0.44
C GLU A 138 0.68 17.19 0.79
N TYR A 139 1.80 17.81 1.15
CA TYR A 139 3.04 17.09 1.43
C TYR A 139 2.85 15.98 2.47
N SER A 140 2.98 14.72 2.03
CA SER A 140 2.70 13.53 2.82
C SER A 140 3.91 12.58 2.84
N PRO A 141 4.70 12.53 3.92
CA PRO A 141 5.61 11.42 4.15
C PRO A 141 4.83 10.12 4.35
N ALA A 142 5.36 9.02 3.84
CA ALA A 142 4.67 7.75 3.81
C ALA A 142 5.44 6.64 4.53
N LEU A 143 4.69 5.63 4.94
CA LEU A 143 5.18 4.36 5.45
C LEU A 143 4.54 3.23 4.65
N LEU A 144 5.37 2.38 4.05
CA LEU A 144 4.97 1.07 3.55
C LEU A 144 5.03 0.08 4.72
N LEU A 145 3.85 -0.22 5.28
CA LEU A 145 3.69 -1.05 6.45
C LEU A 145 3.41 -2.50 6.05
N PHE A 146 4.17 -3.44 6.59
CA PHE A 146 3.89 -4.87 6.52
C PHE A 146 3.34 -5.35 7.86
N THR A 147 2.19 -6.03 7.84
CA THR A 147 1.59 -6.64 9.02
C THR A 147 1.40 -8.14 8.81
N ASN A 148 1.47 -8.92 9.89
CA ASN A 148 1.11 -10.33 9.92
C ASN A 148 0.53 -10.67 11.32
N PRO A 149 -0.70 -10.20 11.62
CA PRO A 149 -1.30 -10.40 12.94
C PRO A 149 -1.63 -11.88 13.14
N PRO A 150 -1.60 -12.40 14.38
CA PRO A 150 -1.90 -13.81 14.65
C PRO A 150 -3.35 -14.22 14.32
N ASP A 151 -4.28 -13.26 14.32
CA ASP A 151 -5.72 -13.49 14.12
C ASP A 151 -6.25 -12.86 12.81
N GLY A 152 -5.39 -12.60 11.83
CA GLY A 152 -5.76 -11.99 10.55
C GLY A 152 -4.73 -12.28 9.45
N TYR A 153 -4.97 -11.74 8.26
CA TYR A 153 -4.09 -11.99 7.10
C TYR A 153 -2.86 -11.09 7.10
N ALA A 154 -1.76 -11.64 6.59
CA ALA A 154 -0.60 -10.83 6.25
C ALA A 154 -0.96 -9.81 5.17
N SER A 155 -0.45 -8.58 5.29
CA SER A 155 -0.77 -7.51 4.35
C SER A 155 0.33 -6.47 4.25
N VAL A 156 0.28 -5.71 3.17
CA VAL A 156 1.06 -4.51 2.92
C VAL A 156 0.11 -3.33 2.71
N SER A 157 0.41 -2.17 3.29
CA SER A 157 -0.42 -0.97 3.18
C SER A 157 0.40 0.31 3.18
N MET A 158 -0.03 1.31 2.41
CA MET A 158 0.51 2.66 2.51
C MET A 158 -0.17 3.44 3.64
N VAL A 159 0.64 4.09 4.47
CA VAL A 159 0.21 4.92 5.60
C VAL A 159 0.81 6.31 5.44
N ASP A 160 0.00 7.36 5.49
CA ASP A 160 0.51 8.72 5.68
C ASP A 160 0.96 8.87 7.14
N ILE A 161 2.23 9.20 7.36
CA ILE A 161 2.78 9.33 8.72
C ILE A 161 2.84 10.77 9.22
N ALA A 162 2.52 11.78 8.38
CA ALA A 162 2.24 13.13 8.90
C ALA A 162 1.06 13.09 9.86
N TYR A 163 0.13 12.22 9.51
CA TYR A 163 -1.03 11.81 10.23
C TYR A 163 -0.69 11.25 11.65
N LEU A 164 0.51 10.68 11.84
CA LEU A 164 1.04 10.22 13.15
C LEU A 164 1.96 11.25 13.85
N GLY A 165 2.01 12.49 13.36
CA GLY A 165 2.85 13.55 13.91
C GLY A 165 4.25 13.66 13.29
N PHE A 166 4.54 12.87 12.25
CA PHE A 166 5.83 12.88 11.54
C PHE A 166 5.81 13.70 10.25
N GLY A 167 5.01 14.77 10.20
CA GLY A 167 4.90 15.66 9.05
C GLY A 167 5.97 16.77 9.03
N GLY A 168 5.96 17.57 7.96
CA GLY A 168 6.80 18.77 7.85
C GLY A 168 8.29 18.49 8.04
N THR A 169 8.95 19.25 8.91
CA THR A 169 10.40 19.12 9.15
C THR A 169 10.81 17.81 9.82
N ASN A 170 9.87 17.09 10.45
CA ASN A 170 10.14 15.83 11.16
C ASN A 170 10.13 14.62 10.21
N ALA A 171 9.59 14.79 9.01
CA ALA A 171 9.41 13.72 8.03
C ALA A 171 10.70 12.99 7.68
N GLY A 172 11.84 13.70 7.65
CA GLY A 172 13.13 13.14 7.26
C GLY A 172 14.01 12.61 8.40
N THR A 173 13.62 12.80 9.67
CA THR A 173 14.50 12.63 10.84
C THR A 173 14.03 11.57 11.82
N ILE A 174 13.01 10.77 11.47
CA ILE A 174 12.41 9.77 12.38
C ILE A 174 13.43 8.75 12.89
N LEU A 175 14.40 8.36 12.04
CA LEU A 175 15.47 7.43 12.41
C LEU A 175 16.50 8.00 13.39
N GLU A 176 16.50 9.31 13.59
CA GLU A 176 17.37 10.00 14.56
C GLU A 176 16.74 10.04 15.96
N LEU A 177 15.42 9.80 16.05
CA LEU A 177 14.69 9.81 17.32
C LEU A 177 15.01 8.58 18.16
N PRO A 178 15.04 8.71 19.51
CA PRO A 178 14.98 7.57 20.43
C PRO A 178 13.77 6.68 20.15
N LEU A 179 13.87 5.38 20.44
CA LEU A 179 12.83 4.41 20.09
C LEU A 179 11.46 4.76 20.70
N LEU A 180 11.44 5.17 21.98
CA LEU A 180 10.22 5.59 22.65
C LEU A 180 9.53 6.80 21.98
N GLU A 181 10.29 7.72 21.38
CA GLU A 181 9.73 8.86 20.65
C GLU A 181 9.11 8.45 19.31
N ARG A 182 9.38 7.24 18.82
CA ARG A 182 8.74 6.67 17.63
C ARG A 182 7.42 5.96 17.91
N GLN A 183 6.99 5.87 19.17
CA GLN A 183 5.82 5.08 19.61
C GLN A 183 4.52 5.38 18.83
N ALA A 184 4.37 6.59 18.26
CA ALA A 184 3.21 6.91 17.43
C ALA A 184 3.09 6.01 16.19
N LEU A 185 4.20 5.46 15.67
CA LEU A 185 4.19 4.49 14.57
C LEU A 185 3.50 3.18 14.93
N LEU A 186 3.33 2.85 16.21
CA LEU A 186 2.58 1.67 16.64
C LEU A 186 1.08 1.75 16.31
N TYR A 187 0.59 2.95 15.95
CA TYR A 187 -0.78 3.17 15.49
C TYR A 187 -0.92 3.10 13.96
N ALA A 188 0.16 2.92 13.21
CA ALA A 188 0.14 2.82 11.75
C ALA A 188 -0.84 1.76 11.19
N PRO A 189 -1.03 0.57 11.82
CA PRO A 189 -2.03 -0.40 11.34
C PRO A 189 -3.46 0.14 11.27
N PHE A 190 -3.81 1.20 12.00
CA PHE A 190 -5.16 1.76 12.02
C PHE A 190 -5.41 2.80 10.92
N LEU A 191 -4.41 3.04 10.06
CA LEU A 191 -4.41 4.10 9.05
C LEU A 191 -3.98 3.64 7.65
N PRO A 192 -4.42 2.47 7.15
CA PRO A 192 -4.12 2.10 5.77
C PRO A 192 -4.92 2.98 4.81
N PHE A 193 -4.23 3.75 3.96
CA PHE A 193 -4.82 4.56 2.90
C PHE A 193 -5.10 3.74 1.63
N ASP A 194 -4.35 2.66 1.46
CA ASP A 194 -4.53 1.59 0.50
C ASP A 194 -3.79 0.34 1.00
N GLY A 195 -3.98 -0.81 0.36
CA GLY A 195 -3.20 -2.00 0.66
C GLY A 195 -3.64 -3.26 -0.08
N MET A 196 -2.84 -4.31 0.07
CA MET A 196 -3.10 -5.66 -0.44
C MET A 196 -2.78 -6.70 0.64
N ASN A 197 -3.62 -7.73 0.77
CA ASN A 197 -3.33 -8.86 1.66
C ASN A 197 -2.79 -10.09 0.91
N GLU A 198 -2.38 -11.12 1.66
CA GLU A 198 -1.75 -12.33 1.10
C GLU A 198 -2.69 -13.16 0.22
N HIS A 199 -3.99 -12.91 0.31
CA HIS A 199 -5.01 -13.49 -0.57
C HIS A 199 -5.26 -12.65 -1.83
N GLY A 200 -4.50 -11.57 -2.04
CA GLY A 200 -4.61 -10.67 -3.18
C GLY A 200 -5.89 -9.85 -3.20
N LEU A 201 -6.58 -9.71 -2.07
CA LEU A 201 -7.58 -8.65 -1.92
C LEU A 201 -6.80 -7.33 -1.86
N THR A 202 -7.09 -6.44 -2.80
CA THR A 202 -6.49 -5.10 -2.87
C THR A 202 -7.57 -4.05 -2.77
N ILE A 203 -7.29 -2.99 -2.03
CA ILE A 203 -8.22 -1.88 -1.79
C ILE A 203 -7.48 -0.55 -1.83
N GLY A 204 -8.11 0.46 -2.39
CA GLY A 204 -7.71 1.85 -2.23
C GLY A 204 -8.92 2.77 -2.11
N MET A 205 -8.67 3.99 -1.65
CA MET A 205 -9.69 5.00 -1.45
C MET A 205 -9.41 6.29 -2.23
N ALA A 206 -10.48 7.03 -2.53
CA ALA A 206 -10.44 8.41 -3.00
C ALA A 206 -11.49 9.26 -2.28
N ALA A 207 -11.13 10.53 -2.04
CA ALA A 207 -12.03 11.53 -1.49
C ALA A 207 -13.14 11.90 -2.48
N VAL A 208 -14.37 11.98 -2.00
CA VAL A 208 -15.58 12.29 -2.78
C VAL A 208 -16.53 13.19 -2.00
N ALA A 209 -17.59 13.68 -2.66
CA ALA A 209 -18.64 14.46 -2.02
C ALA A 209 -19.38 13.65 -0.93
N PRO A 210 -19.93 14.30 0.11
CA PRO A 210 -20.61 13.62 1.20
C PRO A 210 -21.87 12.87 0.74
N GLY A 211 -22.01 11.63 1.22
CA GLY A 211 -23.08 10.70 0.85
C GLY A 211 -24.39 10.83 1.63
N LEU A 212 -24.46 11.69 2.65
CA LEU A 212 -25.62 11.85 3.55
C LEU A 212 -26.06 10.56 4.27
N MET A 213 -25.11 9.66 4.58
CA MET A 213 -25.36 8.47 5.38
C MET A 213 -25.93 8.82 6.76
N ARG A 214 -26.85 7.98 7.25
CA ARG A 214 -27.33 8.04 8.63
C ARG A 214 -26.87 6.78 9.36
N PRO A 215 -26.26 6.90 10.55
CA PRO A 215 -25.88 5.73 11.32
C PRO A 215 -27.08 4.84 11.64
N ASP A 216 -26.92 3.54 11.45
CA ASP A 216 -27.85 2.51 11.90
C ASP A 216 -27.54 2.17 13.37
N PRO A 217 -28.46 2.39 14.32
CA PRO A 217 -28.19 2.16 15.74
C PRO A 217 -27.88 0.70 16.09
N GLU A 218 -28.18 -0.26 15.22
CA GLU A 218 -27.89 -1.68 15.44
C GLU A 218 -26.49 -2.10 14.94
N LYS A 219 -25.76 -1.19 14.27
CA LYS A 219 -24.41 -1.45 13.76
C LYS A 219 -23.35 -0.75 14.60
N GLU A 220 -22.22 -1.42 14.77
CA GLU A 220 -21.02 -0.80 15.33
C GLU A 220 -20.49 0.27 14.36
N THR A 221 -19.90 1.34 14.92
CA THR A 221 -19.25 2.39 14.14
C THR A 221 -17.76 2.16 14.07
N ILE A 222 -17.20 2.25 12.88
CA ILE A 222 -15.77 2.13 12.62
C ILE A 222 -15.27 3.31 11.78
N GLY A 223 -14.05 3.77 12.03
CA GLY A 223 -13.43 4.82 11.23
C GLY A 223 -13.19 4.40 9.79
N SER A 224 -13.22 5.37 8.88
CA SER A 224 -13.07 5.16 7.43
C SER A 224 -11.77 4.47 7.01
N LEU A 225 -10.65 4.69 7.70
CA LEU A 225 -9.40 3.94 7.46
C LEU A 225 -9.36 2.60 8.21
N MET A 226 -10.01 2.53 9.36
CA MET A 226 -10.06 1.29 10.14
C MET A 226 -10.87 0.20 9.43
N VAL A 227 -11.90 0.53 8.64
CA VAL A 227 -12.61 -0.48 7.85
C VAL A 227 -11.74 -1.06 6.74
N ILE A 228 -10.79 -0.29 6.19
CA ILE A 228 -9.76 -0.80 5.26
C ILE A 228 -8.90 -1.84 5.99
N ARG A 229 -8.47 -1.56 7.23
CA ARG A 229 -7.73 -2.53 8.04
C ARG A 229 -8.52 -3.82 8.29
N GLU A 230 -9.79 -3.72 8.68
CA GLU A 230 -10.65 -4.89 8.89
C GLU A 230 -10.80 -5.72 7.62
N MET A 231 -10.98 -5.08 6.45
CA MET A 231 -11.04 -5.79 5.17
C MET A 231 -9.72 -6.50 4.84
N LEU A 232 -8.58 -5.82 5.00
CA LEU A 232 -7.27 -6.42 4.74
C LEU A 232 -6.97 -7.60 5.68
N ASP A 233 -7.40 -7.54 6.95
CA ASP A 233 -7.19 -8.61 7.93
C ASP A 233 -8.15 -9.80 7.76
N ARG A 234 -9.35 -9.61 7.19
CA ARG A 234 -10.43 -10.61 7.28
C ARG A 234 -11.08 -11.04 5.97
N ALA A 235 -10.90 -10.30 4.87
CA ALA A 235 -11.50 -10.65 3.58
C ALA A 235 -10.46 -11.19 2.58
N LYS A 236 -10.78 -12.30 1.93
CA LYS A 236 -10.02 -12.86 0.81
C LYS A 236 -10.58 -12.39 -0.54
N THR A 237 -11.85 -12.01 -0.56
CA THR A 237 -12.57 -11.67 -1.79
C THR A 237 -13.33 -10.36 -1.69
N VAL A 238 -13.64 -9.75 -2.84
CA VAL A 238 -14.47 -8.54 -2.95
C VAL A 238 -15.82 -8.74 -2.27
N ALA A 239 -16.42 -9.94 -2.39
CA ALA A 239 -17.70 -10.23 -1.75
C ALA A 239 -17.61 -10.18 -0.21
N GLU A 240 -16.58 -10.80 0.37
CA GLU A 240 -16.33 -10.76 1.81
C GLU A 240 -16.02 -9.34 2.30
N ALA A 241 -15.24 -8.57 1.52
CA ALA A 241 -14.92 -7.18 1.83
C ALA A 241 -16.19 -6.29 1.84
N VAL A 242 -17.07 -6.47 0.86
CA VAL A 242 -18.37 -5.80 0.80
C VAL A 242 -19.28 -6.22 1.96
N ASP A 243 -19.24 -7.48 2.38
CA ASP A 243 -20.01 -7.94 3.52
C ASP A 243 -19.50 -7.35 4.85
N ILE A 244 -18.20 -7.16 5.02
CA ILE A 244 -17.61 -6.39 6.14
C ILE A 244 -18.14 -4.95 6.12
N LEU A 245 -18.13 -4.26 4.97
CA LEU A 245 -18.66 -2.90 4.88
C LEU A 245 -20.14 -2.81 5.30
N LYS A 246 -20.94 -3.83 5.00
CA LYS A 246 -22.37 -3.87 5.38
C LYS A 246 -22.58 -4.00 6.89
N THR A 247 -21.63 -4.57 7.65
CA THR A 247 -21.81 -4.78 9.10
C THR A 247 -21.54 -3.54 9.93
N TYR A 248 -20.92 -2.51 9.36
CA TYR A 248 -20.52 -1.31 10.09
C TYR A 248 -21.27 -0.05 9.63
N ASN A 249 -21.40 0.91 10.56
CA ASN A 249 -21.49 2.32 10.22
C ASN A 249 -20.07 2.84 9.97
N ILE A 250 -19.85 3.51 8.85
CA ILE A 250 -18.54 4.10 8.55
C ILE A 250 -18.53 5.55 9.02
N ASP A 251 -17.69 5.82 10.00
CA ASP A 251 -17.40 7.18 10.44
C ASP A 251 -16.38 7.82 9.50
N MET A 252 -16.85 8.85 8.80
CA MET A 252 -16.04 9.66 7.89
C MET A 252 -15.49 10.91 8.59
N GLU A 253 -15.74 11.10 9.89
CA GLU A 253 -15.15 12.19 10.66
C GLU A 253 -13.61 12.06 10.71
N GLY A 254 -12.91 13.19 10.71
CA GLY A 254 -11.44 13.24 10.72
C GLY A 254 -10.76 13.27 9.34
N GLY A 255 -11.53 13.19 8.25
CA GLY A 255 -11.05 13.36 6.88
C GLY A 255 -12.19 13.70 5.91
N PRO A 256 -11.92 13.77 4.59
CA PRO A 256 -12.98 13.90 3.60
C PRO A 256 -13.80 12.59 3.53
N PRO A 257 -15.07 12.64 3.09
CA PRO A 257 -15.82 11.45 2.71
C PRO A 257 -15.09 10.64 1.64
N LEU A 258 -15.18 9.31 1.71
CA LEU A 258 -14.45 8.40 0.84
C LEU A 258 -15.39 7.46 0.09
N HIS A 259 -14.92 6.99 -1.07
CA HIS A 259 -15.37 5.74 -1.66
C HIS A 259 -14.20 4.74 -1.77
N TYR A 260 -14.50 3.45 -1.93
CA TYR A 260 -13.49 2.39 -1.96
C TYR A 260 -13.56 1.62 -3.28
N LEU A 261 -12.43 1.52 -3.98
CA LEU A 261 -12.29 0.57 -5.08
C LEU A 261 -11.57 -0.68 -4.55
N ILE A 262 -12.18 -1.84 -4.76
CA ILE A 262 -11.72 -3.13 -4.24
C ILE A 262 -11.56 -4.08 -5.42
N ALA A 263 -10.52 -4.91 -5.42
CA ALA A 263 -10.31 -5.98 -6.39
C ALA A 263 -9.76 -7.25 -5.72
N ASP A 264 -9.98 -8.42 -6.33
CA ASP A 264 -9.46 -9.70 -5.84
C ASP A 264 -8.91 -10.59 -6.97
N ARG A 265 -8.25 -11.69 -6.58
CA ARG A 265 -7.66 -12.68 -7.49
C ARG A 265 -8.66 -13.42 -8.39
N SER A 266 -9.97 -13.29 -8.13
CA SER A 266 -11.01 -13.89 -8.99
C SER A 266 -11.33 -13.03 -10.22
N GLY A 267 -10.68 -11.86 -10.37
CA GLY A 267 -10.96 -10.93 -11.45
C GLY A 267 -12.22 -10.09 -11.21
N ARG A 268 -12.71 -10.07 -9.97
CA ARG A 268 -13.82 -9.22 -9.55
C ARG A 268 -13.29 -7.92 -8.96
N SER A 269 -14.03 -6.85 -9.17
CA SER A 269 -13.82 -5.55 -8.56
C SER A 269 -15.15 -4.88 -8.26
N ALA A 270 -15.17 -4.08 -7.19
CA ALA A 270 -16.31 -3.27 -6.82
C ALA A 270 -15.86 -1.88 -6.37
N LEU A 271 -16.52 -0.85 -6.89
CA LEU A 271 -16.52 0.49 -6.34
C LEU A 271 -17.69 0.61 -5.35
N VAL A 272 -17.38 0.82 -4.08
CA VAL A 272 -18.36 1.01 -3.02
C VAL A 272 -18.46 2.49 -2.68
N GLU A 273 -19.62 3.07 -2.94
CA GLU A 273 -19.93 4.47 -2.71
C GLU A 273 -21.01 4.62 -1.66
N PHE A 274 -20.99 5.75 -0.95
CA PHE A 274 -22.04 6.15 -0.04
C PHE A 274 -22.74 7.36 -0.65
N TYR A 275 -24.00 7.21 -1.05
CA TYR A 275 -24.72 8.25 -1.79
C TYR A 275 -26.20 8.25 -1.45
N GLN A 276 -26.75 9.44 -1.18
CA GLN A 276 -28.14 9.65 -0.79
C GLN A 276 -28.63 8.78 0.38
N GLY A 277 -27.76 8.50 1.34
CA GLY A 277 -28.07 7.67 2.50
C GLY A 277 -28.02 6.16 2.25
N GLU A 278 -27.56 5.74 1.07
CA GLU A 278 -27.41 4.33 0.70
C GLU A 278 -25.94 3.97 0.44
N MET A 279 -25.60 2.71 0.71
CA MET A 279 -24.35 2.12 0.24
C MET A 279 -24.59 1.52 -1.14
N VAL A 280 -24.01 2.13 -2.17
CA VAL A 280 -24.12 1.74 -3.57
C VAL A 280 -22.89 0.92 -3.95
N ILE A 281 -23.11 -0.27 -4.51
CA ILE A 281 -22.05 -1.17 -4.97
C ILE A 281 -22.09 -1.22 -6.48
N ILE A 282 -21.02 -0.77 -7.13
CA ILE A 282 -20.87 -0.78 -8.59
C ILE A 282 -19.80 -1.81 -8.93
N THR A 283 -20.20 -2.91 -9.58
CA THR A 283 -19.29 -3.99 -9.97
C THR A 283 -18.69 -3.76 -11.34
N ASN A 284 -17.54 -4.37 -11.62
CA ASN A 284 -16.94 -4.35 -12.95
C ASN A 284 -17.71 -5.24 -13.95
N ASP A 285 -18.09 -4.67 -15.10
CA ASP A 285 -18.67 -5.42 -16.23
C ASP A 285 -17.62 -5.90 -17.24
N LYS A 286 -16.42 -5.34 -17.14
CA LYS A 286 -15.25 -5.59 -17.98
C LYS A 286 -14.11 -6.11 -17.10
N PRO A 287 -13.05 -6.73 -17.65
CA PRO A 287 -11.90 -7.15 -16.86
C PRO A 287 -11.01 -5.96 -16.46
N TRP A 288 -11.63 -4.84 -16.06
CA TRP A 288 -10.99 -3.68 -15.46
C TRP A 288 -12.04 -2.86 -14.70
N HIS A 289 -11.57 -2.01 -13.78
CA HIS A 289 -12.39 -1.03 -13.06
C HIS A 289 -11.53 0.17 -12.66
N GLN A 290 -12.15 1.26 -12.23
CA GLN A 290 -11.49 2.54 -11.99
C GLN A 290 -12.38 3.49 -11.20
N ALA A 291 -11.72 4.40 -10.49
CA ALA A 291 -12.37 5.46 -9.74
C ALA A 291 -11.47 6.69 -9.65
N THR A 292 -12.09 7.86 -9.54
CA THR A 292 -11.43 9.13 -9.18
C THR A 292 -12.36 9.88 -8.22
N ASN A 293 -12.11 11.16 -7.94
CA ASN A 293 -12.74 11.93 -6.85
C ASN A 293 -14.19 12.39 -7.10
N PHE A 294 -14.99 11.61 -7.82
CA PHE A 294 -16.41 11.87 -7.98
C PHE A 294 -17.22 10.60 -7.74
N LEU A 295 -18.47 10.77 -7.33
CA LEU A 295 -19.41 9.67 -7.14
C LEU A 295 -19.94 9.20 -8.49
N ARG A 296 -19.65 7.95 -8.87
CA ARG A 296 -20.21 7.34 -10.08
C ARG A 296 -21.72 7.21 -9.98
N ALA A 297 -22.26 6.94 -8.80
CA ALA A 297 -23.70 6.86 -8.51
C ALA A 297 -24.42 8.20 -8.67
N ALA A 298 -23.70 9.32 -8.52
CA ALA A 298 -24.24 10.66 -8.76
C ALA A 298 -24.10 11.10 -10.23
N SER A 299 -23.24 10.41 -10.99
CA SER A 299 -23.05 10.67 -12.41
C SER A 299 -24.14 9.92 -13.17
N GLY A 300 -24.82 10.58 -14.09
CA GLY A 300 -25.90 9.97 -14.89
C GLY A 300 -25.42 8.78 -15.73
N GLU A 301 -26.09 8.52 -16.85
CA GLU A 301 -25.72 7.37 -17.70
C GLU A 301 -24.27 7.45 -18.18
N SER A 302 -23.78 8.64 -18.54
CA SER A 302 -22.38 8.88 -18.96
C SER A 302 -21.53 9.56 -17.88
N THR A 303 -20.25 9.23 -17.88
CA THR A 303 -19.18 9.86 -17.07
C THR A 303 -18.17 10.64 -17.92
N GLU A 304 -18.35 10.65 -19.24
CA GLU A 304 -17.45 11.32 -20.18
C GLU A 304 -17.32 12.81 -19.82
N GLY A 305 -16.07 13.28 -19.70
CA GLY A 305 -15.75 14.67 -19.41
C GLY A 305 -15.97 15.11 -17.96
N VAL A 306 -16.43 14.21 -17.07
CA VAL A 306 -16.54 14.52 -15.63
C VAL A 306 -15.15 14.69 -15.01
N CYS A 307 -14.20 13.84 -15.40
CA CYS A 307 -12.82 13.88 -14.94
C CYS A 307 -11.88 13.37 -16.02
N TRP A 308 -10.96 14.21 -16.49
CA TRP A 308 -10.01 13.83 -17.55
C TRP A 308 -9.13 12.63 -17.17
N ARG A 309 -8.75 12.48 -15.89
CA ARG A 309 -7.99 11.32 -15.39
C ARG A 309 -8.81 10.04 -15.49
N TYR A 310 -10.09 10.11 -15.12
CA TYR A 310 -11.01 8.98 -15.22
C TYR A 310 -11.18 8.52 -16.68
N ASP A 311 -11.38 9.49 -17.58
CA ASP A 311 -11.50 9.23 -19.01
C ASP A 311 -10.22 8.62 -19.60
N LEU A 312 -9.04 9.13 -19.21
CA LEU A 312 -7.76 8.58 -19.67
C LEU A 312 -7.54 7.15 -19.16
N ILE A 313 -7.84 6.87 -17.89
CA ILE A 313 -7.75 5.52 -17.31
C ILE A 313 -8.64 4.55 -18.08
N ILE A 314 -9.92 4.90 -18.30
CA ILE A 314 -10.83 4.06 -19.09
C ILE A 314 -10.26 3.81 -20.48
N HIS A 315 -9.84 4.88 -21.17
CA HIS A 315 -9.35 4.77 -22.53
C HIS A 315 -8.15 3.81 -22.63
N GLN A 316 -7.20 3.92 -21.69
CA GLN A 316 -6.00 3.10 -21.66
C GLN A 316 -6.31 1.64 -21.30
N LEU A 317 -7.27 1.39 -20.39
CA LEU A 317 -7.72 0.04 -20.04
C LEU A 317 -8.51 -0.60 -21.17
N GLU A 318 -9.42 0.13 -21.83
CA GLU A 318 -10.21 -0.36 -22.97
C GLU A 318 -9.32 -0.75 -24.15
N ASN A 319 -8.37 0.13 -24.52
CA ASN A 319 -7.44 -0.12 -25.64
C ASN A 319 -6.58 -1.37 -25.44
N ARG A 320 -6.37 -1.78 -24.19
CA ARG A 320 -5.56 -2.96 -23.83
C ARG A 320 -6.39 -4.10 -23.26
N GLU A 321 -7.72 -4.01 -23.31
CA GLU A 321 -8.65 -5.00 -22.75
C GLU A 321 -8.34 -5.35 -21.28
N GLY A 322 -7.90 -4.37 -20.49
CA GLY A 322 -7.52 -4.54 -19.08
C GLY A 322 -6.21 -5.30 -18.86
N ARG A 323 -5.40 -5.51 -19.91
CA ARG A 323 -4.12 -6.22 -19.85
C ARG A 323 -2.97 -5.22 -19.78
N LEU A 324 -2.34 -5.12 -18.61
CA LEU A 324 -1.17 -4.29 -18.36
C LEU A 324 -0.05 -5.13 -17.75
N ASP A 325 1.20 -4.85 -18.10
CA ASP A 325 2.34 -5.22 -17.26
C ASP A 325 2.62 -4.16 -16.19
N MET A 326 3.50 -4.46 -15.23
CA MET A 326 3.86 -3.54 -14.13
C MET A 326 4.36 -2.17 -14.62
N GLY A 327 5.15 -2.14 -15.70
CA GLY A 327 5.68 -0.90 -16.27
C GLY A 327 4.57 -0.07 -16.88
N GLN A 328 3.70 -0.70 -17.68
CA GLN A 328 2.55 -0.03 -18.30
C GLN A 328 1.54 0.48 -17.26
N ALA A 329 1.35 -0.26 -16.15
CA ALA A 329 0.52 0.19 -15.05
C ALA A 329 1.11 1.43 -14.35
N MET A 330 2.44 1.47 -14.14
CA MET A 330 3.11 2.64 -13.58
C MET A 330 3.11 3.82 -14.56
N ASP A 331 3.29 3.58 -15.85
CA ASP A 331 3.17 4.60 -16.89
C ASP A 331 1.76 5.20 -16.92
N LEU A 332 0.72 4.38 -16.77
CA LEU A 332 -0.65 4.88 -16.65
C LEU A 332 -0.82 5.80 -15.44
N LEU A 333 -0.27 5.43 -14.28
CA LEU A 333 -0.26 6.30 -13.09
C LEU A 333 0.51 7.60 -13.33
N HIS A 334 1.62 7.55 -14.04
CA HIS A 334 2.37 8.74 -14.45
C HIS A 334 1.53 9.67 -15.33
N GLU A 335 0.86 9.13 -16.35
CA GLU A 335 0.02 9.91 -17.27
C GLU A 335 -1.14 10.62 -16.55
N VAL A 336 -1.66 10.04 -15.47
CA VAL A 336 -2.75 10.63 -14.65
C VAL A 336 -2.27 11.26 -13.34
N SER A 337 -0.97 11.51 -13.21
CA SER A 337 -0.44 12.26 -12.08
C SER A 337 -0.54 13.77 -12.30
N GLN A 338 -0.39 14.52 -11.22
CA GLN A 338 -0.46 15.97 -11.19
C GLN A 338 0.41 16.51 -10.05
N ASP A 339 0.60 17.84 -9.97
CA ASP A 339 1.52 18.48 -9.02
C ASP A 339 1.39 17.99 -7.56
N GLY A 340 0.18 17.62 -7.12
CA GLY A 340 -0.11 17.11 -5.77
C GLY A 340 0.11 15.61 -5.56
N THR A 341 0.49 14.82 -6.56
CA THR A 341 0.72 13.37 -6.41
C THR A 341 1.93 13.12 -5.50
N GLN A 342 1.65 12.54 -4.32
CA GLN A 342 2.65 12.25 -3.28
C GLN A 342 3.31 10.90 -3.52
N TRP A 343 2.50 9.88 -3.87
CA TRP A 343 2.98 8.58 -4.27
C TRP A 343 2.08 7.93 -5.32
N SER A 344 2.71 7.07 -6.11
CA SER A 344 2.07 6.18 -7.07
C SER A 344 2.44 4.75 -6.72
N ILE A 345 1.46 3.87 -6.62
CA ILE A 345 1.66 2.49 -6.21
C ILE A 345 0.91 1.52 -7.13
N VAL A 346 1.58 0.45 -7.53
CA VAL A 346 0.98 -0.66 -8.27
C VAL A 346 1.17 -1.95 -7.47
N TYR A 347 0.06 -2.64 -7.21
CA TYR A 347 0.01 -3.95 -6.55
C TYR A 347 -0.19 -5.04 -7.61
N GLY A 348 0.66 -6.06 -7.59
CA GLY A 348 0.46 -7.30 -8.31
C GLY A 348 -0.42 -8.25 -7.52
N ILE A 349 -1.73 -8.24 -7.80
CA ILE A 349 -2.76 -9.05 -7.10
C ILE A 349 -2.39 -10.54 -7.07
N ILE A 350 -1.81 -11.04 -8.16
CA ILE A 350 -1.40 -12.45 -8.30
C ILE A 350 -0.01 -12.70 -7.72
N THR A 351 0.94 -11.81 -7.99
CA THR A 351 2.38 -12.02 -7.72
C THR A 351 2.81 -11.63 -6.32
N GLY A 352 2.05 -10.76 -5.64
CA GLY A 352 2.46 -10.15 -4.38
C GLY A 352 3.45 -8.98 -4.54
N GLU A 353 3.87 -8.67 -5.77
CA GLU A 353 4.80 -7.55 -6.06
C GLU A 353 4.15 -6.20 -5.77
N VAL A 354 4.92 -5.25 -5.27
CA VAL A 354 4.49 -3.88 -4.97
C VAL A 354 5.51 -2.89 -5.51
N ASN A 355 5.08 -2.07 -6.47
CA ASN A 355 5.93 -1.06 -7.10
C ASN A 355 5.50 0.33 -6.66
N VAL A 356 6.41 1.07 -6.03
CA VAL A 356 6.14 2.37 -5.41
C VAL A 356 7.04 3.45 -6.03
N VAL A 357 6.44 4.58 -6.37
CA VAL A 357 7.13 5.81 -6.77
C VAL A 357 6.73 6.91 -5.79
N MET A 358 7.72 7.67 -5.31
CA MET A 358 7.51 8.80 -4.40
C MET A 358 7.80 10.12 -5.10
N GLY A 359 6.98 11.15 -4.82
CA GLY A 359 7.21 12.51 -5.28
C GLY A 359 7.31 12.66 -6.79
N GLN A 360 6.54 11.86 -7.55
CA GLN A 360 6.51 11.84 -9.03
C GLN A 360 7.86 11.54 -9.70
N ARG A 361 8.81 10.92 -8.97
CA ARG A 361 10.11 10.50 -9.54
C ARG A 361 10.02 9.13 -10.20
N TYR A 362 9.29 9.04 -11.31
CA TYR A 362 9.03 7.79 -12.03
C TYR A 362 10.29 7.09 -12.58
N GLU A 363 11.43 7.77 -12.60
CA GLU A 363 12.74 7.17 -12.84
C GLU A 363 13.26 6.30 -11.68
N MET A 364 12.64 6.41 -10.50
CA MET A 364 13.00 5.69 -9.28
C MET A 364 11.79 4.88 -8.77
N ILE A 365 11.69 3.64 -9.24
CA ILE A 365 10.68 2.68 -8.80
C ILE A 365 11.28 1.79 -7.70
N LEU A 366 10.66 1.79 -6.53
CA LEU A 366 10.99 0.91 -5.41
C LEU A 366 10.12 -0.34 -5.50
N ILE A 367 10.73 -1.52 -5.45
CA ILE A 367 10.05 -2.81 -5.64
C ILE A 367 10.11 -3.60 -4.34
N TYR A 368 8.94 -4.04 -3.87
CA TYR A 368 8.76 -4.90 -2.71
C TYR A 368 7.90 -6.12 -3.08
N SER A 369 7.78 -7.07 -2.15
CA SER A 369 6.88 -8.20 -2.32
C SER A 369 6.24 -8.53 -0.98
N LEU A 370 4.92 -8.72 -0.98
CA LEU A 370 4.23 -9.44 0.07
C LEU A 370 4.44 -10.93 -0.22
N VAL A 371 5.25 -11.60 0.60
CA VAL A 371 5.45 -13.04 0.50
C VAL A 371 4.36 -13.70 1.33
N ALA A 372 3.49 -14.48 0.69
CA ALA A 372 2.50 -15.28 1.40
C ALA A 372 3.22 -16.20 2.40
N SER A 373 2.65 -16.36 3.59
CA SER A 373 3.13 -17.37 4.52
C SER A 373 2.98 -18.76 3.88
N GLU A 374 4.03 -19.58 3.90
CA GLU A 374 3.90 -20.99 3.45
C GLU A 374 2.94 -21.69 4.43
N GLU A 375 1.79 -22.15 3.93
CA GLU A 375 0.79 -22.95 4.70
C GLU A 375 1.36 -24.28 5.22
#